data_AF-A0A7C1MQX6-F1
#
_entry.id   AF-A0A7C1MQX6-F1
#
_cell.length_a   1.000
_cell.length_b   1.000
_cell.length_c   1.000
_cell.angle_alpha   90.00
_cell.angle_beta   90.00
_cell.angle_gamma   90.00
#
_symmetry.space_group_name_H-M   'P 1'
#
loop_
_entity.id
_entity.type
_entity.pdbx_description
1 polymer ?
#
loop_
_entity_poly.entity_id
_entity_poly.type
_entity_poly.pdbx_seq_one_letter_code
_entity_poly.pdbx_strand_id
1 'polypeptide(L)' 'MIIIPAIDLKDGKCVRLLQGKKDEVTVYSDDPAEMAKKWVDMGARLLHVVDLDGAFSGKQK' A
#
# COMPACT_ATOMS: atom_id res chain seq x y z
N MET A 1 -17.88 -13.47 -4.94
CA MET A 1 -16.45 -13.14 -5.14
C MET A 1 -16.15 -11.84 -4.40
N ILE A 2 -15.06 -11.75 -3.63
CA ILE A 2 -14.68 -10.54 -2.88
C ILE A 2 -13.47 -9.92 -3.59
N ILE A 3 -13.54 -8.63 -3.91
CA ILE A 3 -12.41 -7.85 -4.43
C ILE A 3 -11.71 -7.20 -3.24
N ILE A 4 -10.40 -7.35 -3.15
CA ILE A 4 -9.58 -6.83 -2.04
C ILE A 4 -8.54 -5.89 -2.64
N PRO A 5 -8.75 -4.56 -2.62
CA PRO A 5 -7.74 -3.60 -3.04
C PRO A 5 -6.49 -3.71 -2.17
N ALA A 6 -5.32 -3.56 -2.79
CA ALA A 6 -4.02 -3.59 -2.12
C ALA A 6 -3.41 -2.19 -2.04
N ILE A 7 -2.79 -1.87 -0.90
CA ILE A 7 -2.02 -0.65 -0.67
C ILE A 7 -0.67 -1.06 -0.09
N ASP A 8 0.40 -0.83 -0.86
CA ASP A 8 1.76 -1.01 -0.35
C ASP A 8 2.26 0.32 0.23
N LEU A 9 2.82 0.26 1.43
CA LEU A 9 3.33 1.41 2.18
C LEU A 9 4.85 1.35 2.24
N LYS A 10 5.50 2.45 1.87
CA LYS A 10 6.94 2.64 2.02
C LYS A 10 7.22 4.10 2.37
N ASP A 11 8.02 4.34 3.41
CA ASP A 11 8.36 5.69 3.87
C ASP A 11 7.12 6.60 4.09
N GLY A 12 6.03 6.01 4.59
CA GLY A 12 4.76 6.72 4.84
C GLY A 12 3.90 7.01 3.60
N LYS A 13 4.29 6.52 2.42
CA LYS A 13 3.61 6.79 1.13
C LYS A 13 3.00 5.52 0.55
N CYS A 14 1.94 5.68 -0.26
CA CYS A 14 1.41 4.60 -1.08
C CYS A 14 2.27 4.43 -2.33
N VAL A 15 2.84 3.24 -2.48
CA VAL A 15 3.77 2.93 -3.58
C VAL A 15 3.38 1.65 -4.31
N ARG A 16 4.07 1.38 -5.41
CA ARG A 16 4.13 0.07 -6.05
C ARG A 16 5.56 -0.23 -6.46
N LEU A 17 6.02 -1.44 -6.19
CA LEU A 17 7.31 -1.93 -6.69
C LEU A 17 7.11 -2.71 -7.98
N LEU A 18 7.90 -2.42 -9.02
CA LEU A 18 7.90 -3.27 -10.21
C LEU A 18 8.56 -4.61 -9.87
N GLN A 19 7.76 -5.68 -9.89
CA GLN A 19 8.20 -7.04 -9.54
C GLN A 19 8.91 -7.14 -8.17
N GLY A 20 8.53 -6.29 -7.21
CA GLY A 20 9.12 -6.30 -5.86
C GLY A 20 10.52 -5.69 -5.75
N LYS A 21 11.06 -5.09 -6.82
CA LYS A 21 12.37 -4.44 -6.78
C LYS A 21 12.31 -3.10 -6.05
N LYS A 22 13.16 -2.94 -5.04
CA LYS A 22 13.23 -1.75 -4.16
C LYS A 22 13.53 -0.45 -4.89
N ASP A 23 14.25 -0.52 -6.01
CA ASP A 23 14.72 0.66 -6.72
C ASP A 23 13.76 1.06 -7.86
N GLU A 24 12.80 0.20 -8.18
CA GLU A 24 11.78 0.44 -9.21
C GLU A 24 10.43 0.80 -8.54
N VAL A 25 10.42 1.94 -7.84
CA VAL A 25 9.28 2.44 -7.05
C VAL A 25 8.47 3.45 -7.85
N THR A 26 7.15 3.28 -7.87
CA THR A 26 6.20 4.33 -8.29
C THR A 26 5.41 4.81 -7.09
N VAL A 27 5.39 6.13 -6.85
CA VAL A 27 4.58 6.75 -5.79
C VAL A 27 3.20 7.12 -6.37
N TYR A 28 2.13 6.71 -5.70
CA TYR A 28 0.74 6.98 -6.11
C TYR A 28 0.05 8.01 -5.22
N SER A 29 0.42 8.08 -3.94
CA SER A 29 -0.14 9.02 -2.97
C SER A 29 0.83 9.22 -1.82
N ASP A 30 0.86 10.43 -1.29
CA ASP A 30 1.57 10.76 -0.05
C ASP A 30 0.66 10.63 1.18
N ASP A 31 -0.63 10.34 0.99
CA ASP A 31 -1.62 10.15 2.06
C ASP A 31 -2.25 8.75 1.96
N PRO A 32 -1.82 7.80 2.82
CA PRO A 32 -2.41 6.47 2.92
C PRO A 32 -3.84 6.44 3.43
N ALA A 33 -4.21 7.36 4.33
CA ALA A 33 -5.53 7.39 4.93
C ALA A 33 -6.58 7.80 3.89
N GLU A 34 -6.28 8.83 3.09
CA GLU A 34 -7.13 9.24 1.97
C GLU A 34 -7.21 8.16 0.89
N MET A 35 -6.12 7.43 0.60
CA MET A 35 -6.17 6.30 -0.33
C MET A 35 -7.07 5.17 0.18
N ALA A 36 -6.95 4.80 1.45
CA ALA A 36 -7.81 3.79 2.07
C ALA A 36 -9.28 4.22 2.03
N LYS A 37 -9.57 5.48 2.35
CA LYS A 37 -10.92 6.04 2.31
C LYS A 37 -11.53 5.97 0.92
N LYS A 38 -10.77 6.32 -0.14
CA LYS A 38 -11.24 6.19 -1.53
C LYS A 38 -11.70 4.78 -1.86
N TRP A 39 -10.95 3.76 -1.44
CA TRP A 39 -11.36 2.37 -1.68
C TRP A 39 -12.63 1.99 -0.92
N VAL A 40 -12.77 2.45 0.33
CA VAL A 40 -13.99 2.26 1.12
C VAL A 40 -15.19 2.95 0.45
N ASP A 41 -15.02 4.19 -0.01
CA ASP A 41 -16.05 4.95 -0.72
C ASP A 41 -16.47 4.29 -2.05
N MET A 42 -15.56 3.51 -2.67
CA MET A 42 -15.83 2.69 -3.85
C MET A 42 -16.46 1.31 -3.52
N GLY A 43 -16.75 1.03 -2.25
CA GLY A 43 -17.43 -0.18 -1.80
C GLY A 43 -16.50 -1.31 -1.36
N ALA A 44 -15.19 -1.06 -1.20
CA ALA A 44 -14.28 -2.05 -0.64
C ALA A 44 -14.64 -2.35 0.82
N ARG A 45 -14.84 -3.64 1.13
CA ARG A 45 -15.13 -4.11 2.50
C ARG A 45 -13.88 -4.57 3.25
N LEU A 46 -12.80 -4.80 2.52
CA LEU A 46 -11.52 -5.26 3.04
C LEU A 46 -10.40 -4.61 2.24
N LEU A 47 -9.33 -4.21 2.92
CA LEU A 47 -8.10 -3.71 2.31
C LEU A 47 -6.96 -4.65 2.66
N HIS A 48 -6.13 -4.96 1.67
CA HIS A 48 -4.85 -5.62 1.89
C HIS A 48 -3.78 -4.53 2.00
N VAL A 49 -3.09 -4.45 3.14
CA VAL A 49 -2.07 -3.42 3.38
C VAL A 49 -0.75 -4.09 3.67
N VAL A 50 0.31 -3.65 2.98
CA VAL A 50 1.67 -4.19 3.13
C VAL A 50 2.59 -3.09 3.63
N ASP A 51 3.21 -3.28 4.79
CA ASP A 51 4.33 -2.46 5.25
C ASP A 51 5.64 -2.96 4.61
N LEU A 52 6.10 -2.28 3.55
CA LEU A 52 7.34 -2.62 2.87
C LEU A 52 8.57 -2.24 3.70
N ASP A 53 8.50 -1.19 4.52
CA ASP A 53 9.61 -0.80 5.39
C ASP A 53 9.88 -1.92 6.40
N GLY A 54 8.83 -2.45 7.02
CA GLY A 54 8.90 -3.58 7.92
C GLY A 54 9.28 -4.89 7.22
N ALA A 55 8.71 -5.15 6.05
CA ALA A 55 9.06 -6.34 5.27
C ALA A 55 10.54 -6.41 4.90
N PHE A 56 11.16 -5.25 4.61
CA PHE A 56 12.57 -5.19 4.22
C PHE A 56 13.54 -5.04 5.38
N SER A 57 13.14 -4.37 6.47
CA SER A 57 13.99 -4.18 7.65
C SER A 57 13.86 -5.33 8.67
N GLY A 58 12.82 -6.15 8.55
CA GLY A 58 12.46 -7.16 9.55
C GLY A 58 11.87 -6.57 10.84
N LYS A 59 11.57 -5.26 10.87
CA LYS A 59 11.00 -4.56 12.03
C LYS A 59 9.81 -3.73 11.60
N GLN A 60 8.63 -4.04 12.12
CA GLN A 60 7.43 -3.25 11.85
C GLN A 60 7.63 -1.79 12.26
N LYS A 61 7.09 -0.89 11.43
CA LYS A 61 7.07 0.55 11.68
C LYS A 61 5.68 1.01 12.12
#